data_AF-A0A959T7P7-F1
#
_entry.id   AF-A0A959T7P7-F1
#
_cell.length_a   1.000
_cell.length_b   1.000
_cell.length_c   1.000
_cell.angle_alpha   90.00
_cell.angle_beta   90.00
_cell.angle_gamma   90.00
#
_symmetry.space_group_name_H-M   'P 1'
#
loop_
_entity.id
_entity.type
_entity.pdbx_description
1 polymer ?
#
loop_
_entity_poly.entity_id
_entity_poly.type
_entity_poly.pdbx_seq_one_letter_code
_entity_poly.pdbx_strand_id
1 'polypeptide(L)'
;GDPAQLPPVGETLSPALDVSILRDRHDLLAGAVELTEVVRQQALSGILANATELRSQLAVEPPDVRFSTNGVDVVRIEGPDLEDELSTAFARYGEEEVCVLCRSNKRAYEYARQVRARILGLEEEVSAGDRLMIVRNNYFWAGQEGRAELMANGELVEVLRVQGTEEKHGLRFADLEVRW
;
A
#
# COMPACT_ATOMS: atom_id res chain seq x y z
N GLY A 1 -8.74 16.69 2.66
CA GLY A 1 -8.20 15.34 2.96
C GLY A 1 -9.15 14.63 3.89
N ASP A 2 -8.78 13.45 4.36
CA ASP A 2 -9.61 12.65 5.28
C ASP A 2 -8.96 12.63 6.68
N PRO A 3 -9.61 13.18 7.72
CA PRO A 3 -9.05 13.24 9.07
C PRO A 3 -8.92 11.86 9.74
N ALA A 4 -9.56 10.81 9.20
CA ALA A 4 -9.45 9.45 9.71
C ALA A 4 -8.25 8.66 9.12
N GLN A 5 -7.47 9.27 8.22
CA GLN A 5 -6.24 8.66 7.70
C GLN A 5 -5.13 8.69 8.75
N LEU A 6 -4.11 7.84 8.55
CA LEU A 6 -2.92 7.87 9.39
C LEU A 6 -2.28 9.28 9.32
N PRO A 7 -1.92 9.87 10.47
CA PRO A 7 -1.21 11.14 10.49
C PRO A 7 0.19 10.99 9.85
N PRO A 8 0.85 12.11 9.52
CA PRO A 8 2.25 12.10 9.13
C PRO A 8 3.10 11.29 10.12
N VAL A 9 4.10 10.58 9.60
CA VAL A 9 4.96 9.72 10.42
C VAL A 9 5.62 10.54 11.52
N GLY A 10 5.35 10.20 12.78
CA GLY A 10 5.88 10.89 13.96
C GLY A 10 4.95 11.96 14.54
N GLU A 11 3.80 12.21 13.92
CA GLU A 11 2.80 13.15 14.40
C GLU A 11 1.54 12.43 14.90
N THR A 12 0.84 13.05 15.86
CA THR A 12 -0.43 12.52 16.38
C THR A 12 -1.64 13.05 15.62
N LEU A 13 -1.48 14.17 14.90
CA LEU A 13 -2.51 14.86 14.13
C LEU A 13 -1.93 15.26 12.78
N SER A 14 -2.80 15.49 11.78
CA SER A 14 -2.37 16.00 10.47
C SER A 14 -2.44 17.53 10.45
N PRO A 15 -1.30 18.26 10.41
CA PRO A 15 -1.29 19.73 10.43
C PRO A 15 -2.02 20.34 9.23
N ALA A 16 -2.02 19.64 8.10
CA ALA A 16 -2.65 20.07 6.87
C ALA A 16 -4.19 20.05 6.92
N LEU A 17 -4.78 19.36 7.91
CA LEU A 17 -6.23 19.28 8.10
C LEU A 17 -6.72 20.08 9.32
N ASP A 18 -5.81 20.75 10.03
CA ASP A 18 -6.13 21.56 11.19
C ASP A 18 -6.21 23.05 10.79
N VAL A 19 -7.44 23.58 10.79
CA VAL A 19 -7.73 24.98 10.44
C VAL A 19 -7.00 25.97 11.35
N SER A 20 -6.81 25.63 12.64
CA SER A 20 -6.11 26.49 13.58
C SER A 20 -4.62 26.56 13.24
N ILE A 21 -4.00 25.44 12.87
CA ILE A 21 -2.59 25.41 12.47
C ILE A 21 -2.38 26.20 11.17
N LEU A 22 -3.25 26.02 10.17
CA LEU A 22 -3.16 26.75 8.90
C LEU A 22 -3.26 28.26 9.10
N ARG A 23 -4.16 28.71 9.98
CA ARG A 23 -4.32 30.13 10.27
C ARG A 23 -3.16 30.67 11.10
N ASP A 24 -2.85 30.03 12.22
CA ASP A 24 -1.98 30.61 13.23
C ASP A 24 -0.49 30.48 12.87
N ARG A 25 -0.08 29.47 12.08
CA ARG A 25 1.32 29.27 11.68
C ARG A 25 1.64 29.71 10.25
N HIS A 26 0.65 29.70 9.36
CA HIS A 26 0.86 29.99 7.94
C HIS A 26 0.12 31.24 7.45
N ASP A 27 -0.61 31.94 8.33
CA ASP A 27 -1.38 33.15 8.04
C ASP A 27 -2.38 32.97 6.88
N LEU A 28 -2.96 31.77 6.80
CA LEU A 28 -3.93 31.40 5.77
C LEU A 28 -5.37 31.61 6.26
N LEU A 29 -6.21 32.18 5.41
CA LEU A 29 -7.66 32.13 5.61
C LEU A 29 -8.15 30.72 5.28
N ALA A 30 -8.45 29.93 6.32
CA ALA A 30 -8.87 28.54 6.19
C ALA A 30 -10.30 28.31 6.72
N GLY A 31 -10.98 27.32 6.13
CA GLY A 31 -12.28 26.82 6.57
C GLY A 31 -12.38 25.32 6.29
N ALA A 32 -13.30 24.63 6.95
CA ALA A 32 -13.52 23.20 6.79
C ALA A 32 -14.98 22.89 6.48
N VAL A 33 -15.20 21.90 5.63
CA VAL A 33 -16.50 21.30 5.32
C VAL A 33 -16.30 19.79 5.30
N GLU A 34 -17.18 19.04 5.95
CA GLU A 34 -17.16 17.58 5.96
C GLU A 34 -18.22 17.02 5.01
N LEU A 35 -17.80 16.07 4.16
CA LEU A 35 -18.71 15.33 3.29
C LEU A 35 -19.18 14.08 4.04
N THR A 36 -20.45 14.05 4.43
CA THR A 36 -21.03 12.97 5.25
C THR A 36 -21.76 11.92 4.42
N GLU A 37 -22.09 12.22 3.16
CA GLU A 37 -22.84 11.32 2.30
C GLU A 37 -21.91 10.37 1.53
N VAL A 38 -22.11 9.07 1.72
CA VAL A 38 -21.36 8.05 0.99
C VAL A 38 -22.05 7.79 -0.34
N VAL A 39 -21.52 8.39 -1.41
CA VAL A 39 -21.93 8.09 -2.80
C VAL A 39 -21.22 6.82 -3.27
N ARG A 40 -21.52 5.66 -2.66
CA ARG A 40 -21.13 4.36 -3.21
C ARG A 40 -22.33 3.45 -3.33
N GLN A 41 -22.55 3.01 -4.57
CA GLN A 41 -23.54 2.02 -4.94
C GLN A 41 -23.12 0.66 -4.38
N GLN A 42 -23.68 0.25 -3.23
CA GLN A 42 -24.01 -1.13 -2.87
C GLN A 42 -24.41 -1.16 -1.39
N ALA A 43 -25.72 -1.21 -1.13
CA ALA A 43 -26.29 -1.34 0.22
C ALA A 43 -25.86 -2.62 0.98
N LEU A 44 -25.01 -3.47 0.39
CA LEU A 44 -24.58 -4.77 0.91
C LEU A 44 -23.03 -4.92 1.01
N SER A 45 -22.25 -3.86 0.79
CA SER A 45 -20.78 -3.93 0.94
C SER A 45 -20.38 -4.04 2.42
N GLY A 46 -19.77 -5.16 2.78
CA GLY A 46 -19.18 -5.39 4.10
C GLY A 46 -17.91 -4.56 4.31
N ILE A 47 -17.11 -4.31 3.28
CA ILE A 47 -15.93 -3.41 3.38
C ILE A 47 -16.38 -2.02 3.83
N LEU A 48 -17.41 -1.46 3.19
CA LEU A 48 -17.93 -0.14 3.53
C LEU A 48 -18.53 -0.11 4.95
N ALA A 49 -19.28 -1.15 5.32
CA ALA A 49 -19.85 -1.26 6.67
C ALA A 49 -18.75 -1.29 7.74
N ASN A 50 -17.71 -2.11 7.54
CA ASN A 50 -16.58 -2.17 8.46
C ASN A 50 -15.80 -0.86 8.52
N ALA A 51 -15.52 -0.21 7.38
CA ALA A 51 -14.81 1.06 7.35
C ALA A 51 -15.59 2.16 8.08
N THR A 52 -16.92 2.18 7.94
CA THR A 52 -17.80 3.14 8.62
C THR A 52 -17.80 2.92 10.13
N GLU A 53 -17.88 1.66 10.56
CA GLU A 53 -17.81 1.32 11.99
C GLU A 53 -16.44 1.62 12.59
N LEU A 54 -15.34 1.29 11.90
CA LEU A 54 -14.00 1.67 12.35
C LEU A 54 -13.84 3.18 12.54
N ARG A 55 -14.48 3.99 11.68
CA ARG A 55 -14.48 5.44 11.80
C ARG A 55 -15.25 5.91 13.04
N SER A 56 -16.36 5.25 13.39
CA SER A 56 -17.14 5.59 14.61
C SER A 56 -16.34 5.30 15.88
N GLN A 57 -15.50 4.26 15.85
CA GLN A 57 -14.64 3.85 16.97
C GLN A 57 -13.48 4.83 17.24
N LEU A 58 -13.13 5.74 16.32
CA LEU A 58 -12.05 6.72 16.52
C LEU A 58 -12.28 7.67 17.70
N ALA A 59 -13.55 7.89 18.07
CA ALA A 59 -13.92 8.76 19.20
C ALA A 59 -14.07 8.00 20.53
N VAL A 60 -13.89 6.68 20.54
CA VAL A 60 -14.14 5.80 21.70
C VAL A 60 -12.81 5.37 22.33
N GLU A 61 -12.71 5.43 23.66
CA GLU A 61 -11.50 5.01 24.40
C GLU A 61 -11.85 4.08 25.58
N PRO A 62 -11.35 2.81 25.60
CA PRO A 62 -10.57 2.17 24.54
C PRO A 62 -11.45 1.82 23.32
N PRO A 63 -10.91 1.87 22.09
CA PRO A 63 -11.67 1.48 20.91
C PRO A 63 -11.97 -0.03 20.93
N ASP A 64 -13.19 -0.42 20.57
CA ASP A 64 -13.60 -1.83 20.43
C ASP A 64 -13.62 -2.22 18.96
N VAL A 65 -12.43 -2.49 18.41
CA VAL A 65 -12.25 -2.78 16.98
C VAL A 65 -12.74 -4.20 16.66
N ARG A 66 -13.77 -4.30 15.83
CA ARG A 66 -14.33 -5.57 15.35
C ARG A 66 -14.60 -5.51 13.85
N PHE A 67 -14.44 -6.65 13.20
CA PHE A 67 -14.79 -6.83 11.78
C PHE A 67 -16.01 -7.75 11.65
N SER A 68 -17.01 -7.29 10.92
CA SER A 68 -18.13 -8.08 10.45
C SER A 68 -17.77 -8.79 9.14
N THR A 69 -17.99 -10.10 9.09
CA THR A 69 -17.80 -10.92 7.89
C THR A 69 -19.14 -11.31 7.24
N ASN A 70 -20.22 -10.62 7.60
CA ASN A 70 -21.56 -10.93 7.08
C ASN A 70 -21.81 -10.33 5.67
N GLY A 71 -20.89 -9.48 5.19
CA GLY A 71 -20.95 -8.91 3.85
C GLY A 71 -20.44 -9.88 2.78
N VAL A 72 -20.64 -9.52 1.52
CA VAL A 72 -20.25 -10.36 0.36
C VAL A 72 -18.77 -10.26 -0.01
N ASP A 73 -18.07 -9.26 0.53
CA ASP A 73 -16.74 -8.79 0.13
C ASP A 73 -15.72 -8.85 1.28
N VAL A 74 -16.08 -9.44 2.43
CA VAL A 74 -15.19 -9.62 3.58
C VAL A 74 -15.26 -11.06 4.08
N VAL A 75 -14.14 -11.76 3.97
CA VAL A 75 -14.00 -13.15 4.42
C VAL A 75 -12.88 -13.21 5.45
N ARG A 76 -13.12 -13.90 6.56
CA ARG A 76 -12.08 -14.22 7.53
C ARG A 76 -11.40 -15.51 7.12
N ILE A 77 -10.07 -15.45 7.02
CA ILE A 77 -9.22 -16.56 6.62
C ILE A 77 -8.38 -16.96 7.84
N GLU A 78 -8.34 -18.26 8.13
CA GLU A 78 -7.49 -18.82 9.18
C GLU A 78 -6.10 -19.18 8.62
N GLY A 79 -5.11 -19.27 9.50
CA GLY A 79 -3.70 -19.46 9.09
C GLY A 79 -3.44 -20.61 8.10
N PRO A 80 -4.01 -21.81 8.29
CA PRO A 80 -3.82 -22.95 7.38
C PRO A 80 -4.36 -22.73 5.96
N ASP A 81 -5.42 -21.93 5.82
CA ASP A 81 -6.11 -21.73 4.54
C ASP A 81 -5.52 -20.56 3.74
N LEU A 82 -4.62 -19.77 4.34
CA LEU A 82 -4.12 -18.52 3.76
C LEU A 82 -3.36 -18.73 2.44
N GLU A 83 -2.54 -19.78 2.34
CA GLU A 83 -1.75 -20.06 1.13
C GLU A 83 -2.66 -20.42 -0.05
N ASP A 84 -3.68 -21.24 0.19
CA ASP A 84 -4.65 -21.68 -0.81
C ASP A 84 -5.53 -20.51 -1.29
N GLU A 85 -5.99 -19.66 -0.35
CA GLU A 85 -6.78 -18.47 -0.66
C GLU A 85 -5.97 -17.43 -1.46
N LEU A 86 -4.72 -17.19 -1.07
CA LEU A 86 -3.84 -16.32 -1.86
C LEU A 86 -3.61 -16.90 -3.25
N SER A 87 -3.26 -18.18 -3.37
CA SER A 87 -3.03 -18.84 -4.66
C SER A 87 -4.26 -18.73 -5.56
N THR A 88 -5.46 -18.93 -4.99
CA THR A 88 -6.74 -18.77 -5.70
C THR A 88 -6.97 -17.32 -6.15
N ALA A 89 -6.69 -16.35 -5.28
CA ALA A 89 -6.83 -14.93 -5.61
C ALA A 89 -5.88 -14.50 -6.74
N PHE A 90 -4.59 -14.86 -6.64
CA PHE A 90 -3.60 -14.57 -7.68
C PHE A 90 -3.97 -15.22 -9.02
N ALA A 91 -4.41 -16.48 -9.01
CA ALA A 91 -4.84 -17.17 -10.23
C ALA A 91 -6.09 -16.55 -10.86
N ARG A 92 -7.01 -16.02 -10.04
CA ARG A 92 -8.29 -15.47 -10.50
C ARG A 92 -8.19 -14.03 -10.98
N TYR A 93 -7.48 -13.18 -10.24
CA TYR A 93 -7.46 -11.73 -10.46
C TYR A 93 -6.16 -11.24 -11.10
N GLY A 94 -5.10 -12.06 -11.07
CA GLY A 94 -3.76 -11.65 -11.46
C GLY A 94 -3.04 -10.86 -10.36
N GLU A 95 -1.72 -10.74 -10.49
CA GLU A 95 -0.87 -10.07 -9.52
C GLU A 95 -1.14 -8.56 -9.39
N GLU A 96 -1.63 -7.90 -10.45
CA GLU A 96 -1.95 -6.45 -10.47
C GLU A 96 -3.09 -6.09 -9.52
N GLU A 97 -4.02 -7.00 -9.33
CA GLU A 97 -5.28 -6.74 -8.65
C GLU A 97 -5.30 -7.33 -7.23
N VAL A 98 -4.19 -7.90 -6.76
CA VAL A 98 -4.07 -8.51 -5.43
C VAL A 98 -3.02 -7.78 -4.59
N CYS A 99 -3.45 -7.20 -3.48
CA CYS A 99 -2.58 -6.51 -2.52
C CYS A 99 -2.62 -7.17 -1.15
N VAL A 100 -1.45 -7.49 -0.59
CA VAL A 100 -1.31 -8.00 0.78
C VAL A 100 -0.88 -6.87 1.71
N LEU A 101 -1.78 -6.44 2.59
CA LEU A 101 -1.50 -5.40 3.57
C LEU A 101 -1.02 -6.00 4.90
N CYS A 102 0.07 -5.44 5.43
CA CYS A 102 0.71 -5.93 6.65
C CYS A 102 0.92 -4.79 7.65
N ARG A 103 0.87 -5.11 8.94
CA ARG A 103 1.15 -4.14 10.01
C ARG A 103 2.60 -3.63 10.02
N SER A 104 3.57 -4.42 9.54
CA SER A 104 4.98 -4.08 9.59
C SER A 104 5.73 -4.47 8.32
N ASN A 105 6.80 -3.72 8.03
CA ASN A 105 7.69 -4.01 6.90
C ASN A 105 8.33 -5.40 7.01
N LYS A 106 8.64 -5.87 8.23
CA LYS A 106 9.15 -7.23 8.45
C LYS A 106 8.17 -8.28 7.94
N ARG A 107 6.88 -8.16 8.30
CA ARG A 107 5.85 -9.09 7.82
C ARG A 107 5.62 -8.96 6.31
N ALA A 108 5.59 -7.73 5.79
CA ALA A 108 5.45 -7.51 4.35
C ALA A 108 6.59 -8.20 3.57
N TYR A 109 7.83 -8.09 4.05
CA TYR A 109 8.98 -8.76 3.46
C TYR A 109 8.86 -10.29 3.53
N GLU A 110 8.46 -10.83 4.69
CA GLU A 110 8.25 -12.28 4.87
C GLU A 110 7.16 -12.82 3.93
N TYR A 111 6.01 -12.14 3.85
CA TYR A 111 4.93 -12.52 2.92
C TYR A 111 5.35 -12.39 1.46
N ALA A 112 5.99 -11.29 1.07
CA ALA A 112 6.46 -11.09 -0.30
C ALA A 112 7.41 -12.23 -0.74
N ARG A 113 8.34 -12.65 0.14
CA ARG A 113 9.21 -13.79 -0.13
C ARG A 113 8.45 -15.12 -0.26
N GLN A 114 7.47 -15.37 0.59
CA GLN A 114 6.68 -16.61 0.52
C GLN A 114 5.78 -16.63 -0.71
N VAL A 115 5.13 -15.51 -1.06
CA VAL A 115 4.33 -15.39 -2.28
C VAL A 115 5.20 -15.65 -3.51
N ARG A 116 6.39 -15.02 -3.58
CA ARG A 116 7.35 -15.26 -4.66
C ARG A 116 7.74 -16.73 -4.78
N ALA A 117 8.16 -17.37 -3.69
CA ALA A 117 8.64 -18.75 -3.72
C ALA A 117 7.52 -19.79 -3.91
N ARG A 118 6.39 -19.64 -3.21
CA ARG A 118 5.32 -20.66 -3.12
C ARG A 118 4.26 -20.52 -4.20
N ILE A 119 3.90 -19.28 -4.55
CA ILE A 119 2.80 -19.00 -5.48
C ILE A 119 3.34 -18.72 -6.87
N LEU A 120 4.39 -17.91 -6.99
CA LEU A 120 4.95 -17.49 -8.29
C LEU A 120 6.09 -18.39 -8.78
N GLY A 121 6.64 -19.26 -7.92
CA GLY A 121 7.76 -20.14 -8.26
C GLY A 121 9.10 -19.42 -8.49
N LEU A 122 9.25 -18.22 -7.92
CA LEU A 122 10.45 -17.39 -8.02
C LEU A 122 11.33 -17.61 -6.77
N GLU A 123 12.41 -18.38 -6.94
CA GLU A 123 13.29 -18.76 -5.83
C GLU A 123 14.48 -17.81 -5.63
N GLU A 124 14.91 -17.12 -6.69
CA GLU A 124 16.04 -16.20 -6.64
C GLU A 124 15.70 -14.93 -5.84
N GLU A 125 16.73 -14.22 -5.36
CA GLU A 125 16.53 -13.00 -4.58
C GLU A 125 15.80 -11.91 -5.37
N VAL A 126 16.06 -11.81 -6.68
CA VAL A 126 15.33 -11.01 -7.67
C VAL A 126 15.33 -11.79 -8.99
N SER A 127 14.22 -11.79 -9.72
CA SER A 127 13.99 -12.52 -10.97
C SER A 127 13.30 -11.64 -12.02
N ALA A 128 13.43 -12.01 -13.29
CA ALA A 128 12.55 -11.48 -14.32
C ALA A 128 11.09 -11.85 -13.99
N GLY A 129 10.18 -10.91 -14.15
CA GLY A 129 8.78 -11.00 -13.73
C GLY A 129 8.50 -10.43 -12.34
N ASP A 130 9.54 -10.16 -11.52
CA ASP A 130 9.31 -9.53 -10.21
C ASP A 130 8.76 -8.12 -10.34
N ARG A 131 7.93 -7.75 -9.37
CA ARG A 131 7.45 -6.39 -9.19
C ARG A 131 8.09 -5.75 -7.99
N LEU A 132 8.73 -4.62 -8.22
CA LEU A 132 9.45 -3.86 -7.21
C LEU A 132 8.79 -2.51 -7.03
N MET A 133 8.77 -2.01 -5.79
CA MET A 133 8.33 -0.65 -5.49
C MET A 133 9.55 0.26 -5.42
N ILE A 134 9.48 1.39 -6.12
CA ILE A 134 10.46 2.46 -6.00
C ILE A 134 10.29 3.09 -4.62
N VAL A 135 11.35 3.05 -3.79
CA VAL A 135 11.29 3.57 -2.40
C VAL A 135 11.87 4.99 -2.26
N ARG A 136 12.45 5.53 -3.33
CA ARG A 136 13.04 6.88 -3.38
C ARG A 136 12.90 7.46 -4.77
N ASN A 137 12.54 8.74 -4.83
CA ASN A 137 12.45 9.47 -6.09
C ASN A 137 13.79 9.43 -6.83
N ASN A 138 13.76 9.05 -8.11
CA ASN A 138 14.93 9.08 -8.97
C ASN A 138 14.74 10.07 -10.12
N TYR A 139 15.43 11.21 -10.00
CA TYR A 139 15.39 12.31 -10.95
C TYR A 139 16.36 12.16 -12.13
N PHE A 140 17.27 11.17 -12.08
CA PHE A 140 18.29 11.00 -13.11
C PHE A 140 17.69 10.76 -14.50
N TRP A 141 16.58 10.02 -14.54
CA TRP A 141 15.88 9.63 -15.77
C TRP A 141 14.89 10.69 -16.27
N ALA A 142 14.55 11.68 -15.44
CA ALA A 142 13.58 12.70 -15.81
C ALA A 142 14.13 13.56 -16.97
N GLY A 143 13.45 13.53 -18.12
CA GLY A 143 13.82 14.31 -19.30
C GLY A 143 14.89 13.68 -20.19
N GLN A 144 15.37 12.47 -19.88
CA GLN A 144 16.25 11.69 -20.76
C GLN A 144 15.42 10.98 -21.84
N GLU A 145 15.92 10.92 -23.08
CA GLU A 145 15.31 10.19 -24.21
C GLU A 145 13.82 10.53 -24.50
N GLY A 146 13.36 11.72 -24.11
CA GLY A 146 11.96 12.14 -24.29
C GLY A 146 10.97 11.55 -23.29
N ARG A 147 11.43 10.80 -22.28
CA ARG A 147 10.60 10.36 -21.15
C ARG A 147 10.52 11.49 -20.11
N ALA A 148 9.34 12.08 -19.98
CA ALA A 148 9.09 13.15 -19.00
C ALA A 148 8.96 12.63 -17.56
N GLU A 149 8.88 11.32 -17.38
CA GLU A 149 8.43 10.67 -16.14
C GLU A 149 9.59 10.41 -15.19
N LEU A 150 9.52 11.08 -14.03
CA LEU A 150 10.25 10.77 -12.81
C LEU A 150 9.86 9.37 -12.33
N MET A 151 10.82 8.55 -11.90
CA MET A 151 10.48 7.38 -11.07
C MET A 151 10.16 7.87 -9.65
N ALA A 152 8.88 7.86 -9.29
CA ALA A 152 8.39 8.38 -8.03
C ALA A 152 8.37 7.29 -6.94
N ASN A 153 8.57 7.72 -5.70
CA ASN A 153 8.40 6.84 -4.55
C ASN A 153 6.96 6.31 -4.48
N GLY A 154 6.82 4.99 -4.41
CA GLY A 154 5.54 4.28 -4.41
C GLY A 154 5.15 3.69 -5.77
N GLU A 155 5.83 4.06 -6.86
CA GLU A 155 5.58 3.45 -8.18
C GLU A 155 6.06 2.01 -8.22
N LEU A 156 5.31 1.16 -8.92
CA LEU A 156 5.67 -0.22 -9.17
C LEU A 156 6.38 -0.33 -10.52
N VAL A 157 7.41 -1.16 -10.56
CA VAL A 157 8.16 -1.49 -11.79
C VAL A 157 8.23 -3.01 -11.95
N GLU A 158 8.20 -3.48 -13.19
CA GLU A 158 8.37 -4.89 -13.54
C GLU A 158 9.81 -5.13 -13.99
N VAL A 159 10.45 -6.14 -13.40
CA VAL A 159 11.79 -6.58 -13.78
C VAL A 159 11.70 -7.38 -15.07
N LEU A 160 12.27 -6.86 -16.15
CA LEU A 160 12.36 -7.57 -17.43
C LEU A 160 13.55 -8.53 -17.45
N ARG A 161 14.68 -8.11 -16.88
CA ARG A 161 15.92 -8.88 -16.86
C ARG A 161 16.85 -8.47 -15.73
N VAL A 162 17.49 -9.45 -15.11
CA VAL A 162 18.62 -9.25 -14.18
C VAL A 162 19.91 -9.40 -14.98
N GLN A 163 20.71 -8.34 -15.09
CA GLN A 163 21.93 -8.32 -15.91
C GLN A 163 23.16 -8.77 -15.14
N GLY A 164 23.23 -8.44 -13.85
CA GLY A 164 24.36 -8.76 -13.00
C GLY A 164 24.10 -8.36 -11.55
N THR A 165 24.97 -8.82 -10.66
CA THR A 165 25.00 -8.35 -9.27
C THR A 165 26.42 -7.96 -8.91
N GLU A 166 26.55 -6.94 -8.06
CA GLU A 166 27.84 -6.52 -7.52
C GLU A 166 27.75 -6.30 -6.01
N GLU A 167 28.89 -6.43 -5.32
CA GLU A 167 29.00 -6.12 -3.90
C GLU A 167 29.99 -4.97 -3.71
N LYS A 168 29.53 -3.91 -3.03
CA LYS A 168 30.32 -2.70 -2.79
C LYS A 168 30.04 -2.16 -1.40
N HIS A 169 31.11 -1.92 -0.63
CA HIS A 169 31.03 -1.39 0.75
C HIS A 169 30.10 -2.21 1.67
N GLY A 170 30.04 -3.53 1.50
CA GLY A 170 29.17 -4.42 2.31
C GLY A 170 27.69 -4.36 1.93
N LEU A 171 27.36 -3.74 0.80
CA LEU A 171 26.02 -3.72 0.22
C LEU A 171 26.03 -4.50 -1.10
N ARG A 172 24.92 -5.16 -1.40
CA ARG A 172 24.70 -5.87 -2.66
C ARG A 172 23.79 -5.06 -3.57
N PHE A 173 24.14 -5.00 -4.84
CA PHE A 173 23.41 -4.28 -5.88
C PHE A 173 23.07 -5.26 -7.01
N ALA A 174 21.98 -5.00 -7.70
CA ALA A 174 21.56 -5.72 -8.89
C ALA A 174 21.31 -4.73 -10.02
N ASP A 175 21.89 -5.02 -11.19
CA ASP A 175 21.63 -4.25 -12.40
C ASP A 175 20.39 -4.84 -13.09
N LEU A 176 19.32 -4.04 -13.11
CA LEU A 176 18.01 -4.46 -13.59
C LEU A 176 17.61 -3.70 -14.85
N GLU A 177 17.10 -4.43 -15.82
CA GLU A 177 16.29 -3.87 -16.90
C GLU A 177 14.84 -3.92 -16.45
N VAL A 178 14.17 -2.76 -16.37
CA VAL A 178 12.82 -2.66 -15.82
C VAL A 178 11.87 -1.96 -16.79
N ARG A 179 10.58 -2.31 -16.69
CA ARG A 179 9.46 -1.56 -17.28
C ARG A 179 8.78 -0.78 -16.15
N TRP A 180 8.61 0.52 -16.37
CA TRP A 180 7.89 1.44 -15.49
C TRP A 180 6.94 2.28 -16.33
#